data_AF-A0A965CTN6-F1
#
_entry.id   AF-A0A965CTN6-F1
#
_cell.length_a   1.000
_cell.length_b   1.000
_cell.length_c   1.000
_cell.angle_alpha   90.00
_cell.angle_beta   90.00
_cell.angle_gamma   90.00
#
_symmetry.space_group_name_H-M   'P 1'
#
loop_
_entity.id
_entity.type
_entity.pdbx_description
1 polymer ?
#
loop_
_entity_poly.entity_id
_entity_poly.type
_entity_poly.pdbx_seq_one_letter_code
_entity_poly.pdbx_strand_id
1 'polypeptide(L)'
;MVLMSPALLWGQADLTLYTYDSFNNEWGPGPVVFKRFEEECKCKIKVVAPGDSGSMLNRAILEKNNPRADLVLGINNSELDKSFQYGIWEPYRSPKMDRVLKMLQIDPEHRVTPF
;
A
#
# COMPACT_ATOMS: atom_id res chain seq x y z
N MET A 1 -36.08 0.30 23.42
CA MET A 1 -36.07 0.23 21.94
C MET A 1 -35.42 1.50 21.44
N VAL A 2 -34.10 1.46 21.26
CA VAL A 2 -33.32 2.64 20.85
C VAL A 2 -33.23 2.64 19.33
N LEU A 3 -33.64 3.77 18.76
CA LEU A 3 -33.71 4.10 17.35
C LEU A 3 -32.37 3.82 16.65
N MET A 4 -32.43 3.11 15.52
CA MET A 4 -31.34 3.09 14.56
C MET A 4 -31.13 4.53 14.06
N SER A 5 -29.94 5.07 14.33
CA SER A 5 -29.45 6.28 13.67
C SER A 5 -28.56 5.90 12.48
N PRO A 6 -28.56 6.75 11.45
CA PRO A 6 -28.31 6.39 10.07
C PRO A 6 -26.84 6.12 9.82
N ALA A 7 -26.58 5.38 8.73
CA ALA A 7 -25.32 5.32 7.99
C ALA A 7 -24.13 5.92 8.74
N LEU A 8 -23.26 5.04 9.28
CA LEU A 8 -21.87 5.40 9.55
C LEU A 8 -21.44 6.34 8.43
N LEU A 9 -21.16 7.59 8.79
CA LEU A 9 -20.57 8.57 7.92
C LEU A 9 -19.19 8.00 7.56
N TRP A 10 -19.10 7.26 6.46
CA TRP A 10 -17.82 6.98 5.80
C TRP A 10 -17.40 8.29 5.13
N GLY A 11 -17.09 9.29 5.96
CA GLY A 11 -16.26 10.40 5.53
C GLY A 11 -14.96 9.78 5.04
N GLN A 12 -14.64 10.02 3.78
CA GLN A 12 -13.43 9.61 3.08
C GLN A 12 -12.23 9.56 4.04
N ALA A 13 -11.84 8.37 4.50
CA ALA A 13 -10.54 8.25 5.15
C ALA A 13 -9.48 8.49 4.07
N ASP A 14 -8.65 9.51 4.27
CA ASP A 14 -7.48 9.73 3.43
C ASP A 14 -6.53 8.54 3.64
N LEU A 15 -6.34 7.72 2.61
CA LEU A 15 -5.36 6.63 2.64
C LEU A 15 -3.97 7.22 2.48
N THR A 16 -3.07 6.98 3.42
CA THR A 16 -1.67 7.37 3.30
C THR A 16 -0.88 6.26 2.61
N LEU A 17 -0.39 6.55 1.41
CA LEU A 17 0.40 5.65 0.60
C LEU A 17 1.87 6.06 0.64
N TYR A 18 2.73 5.14 1.05
CA TYR A 18 4.17 5.27 0.87
C TYR A 18 4.57 4.66 -0.47
N THR A 19 5.32 5.42 -1.25
CA THR A 19 5.88 4.96 -2.52
C THR A 19 7.26 5.58 -2.74
N TYR A 20 7.85 5.40 -3.93
CA TYR A 20 9.17 5.92 -4.28
C TYR A 20 9.09 7.02 -5.34
N ASP A 21 10.10 7.90 -5.39
CA ASP A 21 10.06 9.14 -6.16
C ASP A 21 9.81 8.92 -7.66
N SER A 22 10.43 7.89 -8.25
CA SER A 22 10.27 7.63 -9.69
C SER A 22 8.89 7.09 -10.05
N PHE A 23 8.15 6.52 -9.11
CA PHE A 23 6.74 6.17 -9.31
C PHE A 23 5.83 7.39 -9.17
N ASN A 24 6.08 8.22 -8.16
CA ASN A 24 5.21 9.34 -7.78
C ASN A 24 5.38 10.60 -8.63
N ASN A 25 6.52 10.79 -9.30
CA ASN A 25 6.76 12.02 -10.07
C ASN A 25 5.74 12.21 -11.21
N GLU A 26 5.65 13.44 -11.72
CA GLU A 26 4.67 13.83 -12.75
C GLU A 26 4.79 13.06 -14.07
N TRP A 27 5.97 12.51 -14.37
CA TRP A 27 6.26 11.68 -15.55
C TRP A 27 6.14 10.18 -15.27
N GLY A 28 5.87 9.82 -14.02
CA GLY A 28 5.77 8.46 -13.53
C GLY A 28 4.34 7.91 -13.67
N PRO A 29 4.17 6.61 -13.40
CA PRO A 29 2.85 5.97 -13.45
C PRO A 29 1.91 6.45 -12.33
N GLY A 30 2.44 6.92 -11.20
CA GLY A 30 1.70 7.24 -9.97
C GLY A 30 0.51 8.15 -10.19
N PRO A 31 0.66 9.37 -10.75
CA PRO A 31 -0.45 10.30 -10.92
C PRO A 31 -1.66 9.72 -11.65
N VAL A 32 -1.43 8.89 -12.69
CA VAL A 32 -2.51 8.25 -13.46
C VAL A 32 -3.16 7.13 -12.65
N VAL A 33 -2.36 6.31 -11.96
CA VAL A 33 -2.85 5.20 -11.13
C VAL A 33 -3.66 5.71 -9.94
N PHE A 34 -3.14 6.70 -9.20
CA PHE A 34 -3.80 7.25 -8.02
C PHE A 34 -5.13 7.89 -8.38
N LYS A 35 -5.17 8.70 -9.45
CA LYS A 35 -6.41 9.33 -9.90
C LYS A 35 -7.50 8.29 -10.22
N ARG A 36 -7.16 7.24 -10.97
CA ARG A 36 -8.11 6.16 -11.29
C ARG A 36 -8.55 5.40 -10.05
N PHE A 37 -7.62 5.12 -9.13
CA PHE A 37 -7.95 4.46 -7.88
C PHE A 37 -8.90 5.30 -7.02
N GLU A 38 -8.65 6.60 -6.85
CA GLU A 38 -9.53 7.53 -6.13
C GLU A 38 -10.95 7.56 -6.72
N GLU A 39 -11.06 7.54 -8.05
CA GLU A 39 -12.34 7.47 -8.76
C GLU A 39 -13.11 6.18 -8.47
N GLU A 40 -12.41 5.04 -8.31
CA GLU A 40 -13.01 3.74 -8.01
C GLU A 40 -13.35 3.58 -6.52
N CYS A 41 -12.41 3.85 -5.62
CA CYS A 41 -12.59 3.66 -4.17
C CYS A 41 -13.49 4.73 -3.53
N LYS A 42 -13.74 5.84 -4.23
CA LYS A 42 -14.38 7.05 -3.67
C LYS A 42 -13.66 7.55 -2.42
N CYS A 43 -12.33 7.49 -2.44
CA CYS A 43 -11.42 7.86 -1.36
C CYS A 43 -10.39 8.88 -1.86
N LYS A 44 -9.53 9.36 -0.97
CA LYS A 44 -8.42 10.26 -1.28
C LYS A 44 -7.11 9.60 -0.88
N ILE A 45 -6.09 9.71 -1.72
CA ILE A 45 -4.76 9.18 -1.45
C ILE A 45 -3.83 10.33 -1.10
N LYS A 46 -3.25 10.26 0.10
CA LYS A 46 -2.11 11.07 0.50
C LYS A 46 -0.82 10.31 0.20
N VAL A 47 -0.08 10.76 -0.81
CA VAL A 47 1.17 10.11 -1.20
C VAL A 47 2.36 10.71 -0.44
N VAL A 48 3.22 9.85 0.08
CA VAL A 48 4.51 10.22 0.66
C VAL A 48 5.59 9.40 -0.04
N ALA A 49 6.51 10.08 -0.72
CA ALA A 49 7.64 9.46 -1.41
C ALA A 49 8.95 9.92 -0.78
N PRO A 50 9.54 9.17 0.17
CA PRO A 50 10.78 9.55 0.83
C PRO A 50 11.98 8.97 0.06
N GLY A 51 12.20 9.38 -1.18
CA GLY A 51 13.35 8.94 -1.97
C GLY A 51 13.11 7.62 -2.72
N ASP A 52 14.04 6.68 -2.56
CA ASP A 52 14.01 5.36 -3.20
C ASP A 52 13.24 4.30 -2.39
N SER A 53 13.09 3.10 -2.96
CA SER A 53 12.38 1.98 -2.31
C SER A 53 13.00 1.60 -0.96
N GLY A 54 14.33 1.65 -0.85
CA GLY A 54 15.04 1.29 0.37
C GLY A 54 14.81 2.29 1.49
N SER A 55 14.85 3.58 1.16
CA SER A 55 14.56 4.69 2.07
C SER A 55 13.11 4.66 2.54
N MET A 56 12.17 4.40 1.62
CA MET A 56 10.76 4.18 1.93
C MET A 56 10.55 2.98 2.87
N LEU A 57 11.14 1.82 2.58
CA LEU A 57 11.02 0.64 3.43
C LEU A 57 11.62 0.88 4.82
N ASN A 58 12.80 1.49 4.89
CA ASN A 58 13.44 1.81 6.17
C ASN A 58 12.55 2.70 7.03
N ARG A 59 11.89 3.69 6.42
CA ARG A 59 10.93 4.53 7.12
C ARG A 59 9.75 3.74 7.67
N ALA A 60 9.13 2.87 6.86
CA ALA A 60 8.04 2.00 7.31
C ALA A 60 8.46 1.11 8.49
N ILE A 61 9.69 0.57 8.45
CA ILE A 61 10.27 -0.22 9.55
C ILE A 61 10.43 0.61 10.83
N LEU A 62 10.94 1.83 10.73
CA LEU A 62 11.13 2.73 11.88
C LEU A 62 9.79 3.15 12.50
N GLU A 63 8.76 3.31 11.67
CA GLU A 63 7.42 3.72 12.09
C GLU A 63 6.52 2.54 12.52
N LYS A 64 7.00 1.29 12.54
CA LYS A 64 6.18 0.08 12.75
C LYS A 64 5.27 0.08 14.00
N ASN A 65 5.70 0.72 15.09
CA ASN A 65 4.94 0.77 16.34
C ASN A 65 3.91 1.91 16.38
N ASN A 66 3.96 2.82 15.39
CA ASN A 66 3.00 3.89 15.19
C ASN A 66 2.92 4.21 13.68
N PRO A 67 2.34 3.29 12.88
CA PRO A 67 2.36 3.41 11.42
C PRO A 67 1.78 4.74 10.95
N ARG A 68 2.47 5.38 10.00
CA ARG A 68 2.01 6.63 9.37
C ARG A 68 1.49 6.43 7.95
N ALA A 69 1.60 5.20 7.44
CA ALA A 69 1.13 4.78 6.14
C ALA A 69 0.16 3.61 6.31
N ASP A 70 -0.88 3.60 5.49
CA ASP A 70 -1.82 2.48 5.37
C ASP A 70 -1.35 1.49 4.30
N LEU A 71 -0.59 1.98 3.30
CA LEU A 71 -0.11 1.21 2.17
C LEU A 71 1.36 1.53 1.90
N VAL A 72 2.11 0.52 1.47
CA VAL A 72 3.46 0.68 0.93
C VAL A 72 3.50 0.05 -0.47
N LEU A 73 3.95 0.80 -1.47
CA LEU A 73 4.00 0.38 -2.86
C LEU A 73 5.39 0.61 -3.45
N GLY A 74 5.98 -0.45 -4.00
CA GLY A 74 7.27 -0.36 -4.70
C GLY A 74 8.49 -0.83 -3.94
N ILE A 75 8.31 -1.70 -2.93
CA ILE A 75 9.45 -2.47 -2.42
C ILE A 75 9.95 -3.42 -3.52
N ASN A 76 11.27 -3.59 -3.61
CA ASN A 76 11.89 -4.47 -4.59
C ASN A 76 12.07 -5.89 -4.06
N ASN A 77 12.34 -6.85 -4.96
CA ASN A 77 12.52 -8.26 -4.56
C ASN A 77 13.68 -8.47 -3.58
N SER A 78 14.76 -7.68 -3.70
CA SER A 78 15.91 -7.75 -2.79
C SER A 78 15.63 -7.21 -1.38
N GLU A 79 14.53 -6.49 -1.19
CA GLU A 79 14.10 -5.90 0.08
C GLU A 79 13.15 -6.80 0.87
N LEU A 80 12.58 -7.83 0.24
CA LEU A 80 11.52 -8.66 0.82
C LEU A 80 11.98 -9.38 2.08
N ASP A 81 13.10 -10.09 2.01
CA ASP A 81 13.66 -10.84 3.15
C ASP A 81 13.85 -9.96 4.36
N LYS A 82 14.40 -8.74 4.15
CA LYS A 82 14.53 -7.74 5.19
C LYS A 82 13.17 -7.32 5.73
N SER A 83 12.22 -6.96 4.85
CA SER A 83 10.90 -6.47 5.26
C SER A 83 10.14 -7.47 6.13
N PHE A 84 10.24 -8.78 5.82
CA PHE A 84 9.56 -9.85 6.55
C PHE A 84 10.06 -10.02 7.98
N GLN A 85 11.31 -9.62 8.28
CA GLN A 85 11.88 -9.71 9.62
C GLN A 85 11.31 -8.66 10.60
N TYR A 86 10.63 -7.62 10.12
CA TYR A 86 10.20 -6.50 10.96
C TYR A 86 8.72 -6.52 11.35
N GLY A 87 7.93 -7.46 10.82
CA GLY A 87 6.51 -7.59 11.17
C GLY A 87 5.67 -6.37 10.79
N ILE A 88 5.96 -5.75 9.65
CA ILE A 88 5.31 -4.52 9.17
C ILE A 88 4.13 -4.79 8.21
N TRP A 89 3.82 -6.05 7.93
CA TRP A 89 2.84 -6.45 6.93
C TRP A 89 1.66 -7.17 7.56
N GLU A 90 0.46 -6.78 7.12
CA GLU A 90 -0.75 -7.56 7.33
C GLU A 90 -0.99 -8.45 6.09
N PRO A 91 -1.20 -9.78 6.26
CA PRO A 91 -1.50 -10.65 5.14
C PRO A 91 -2.75 -10.22 4.37
N TYR A 92 -2.61 -10.09 3.05
CA TYR A 92 -3.71 -9.78 2.14
C TYR A 92 -3.58 -10.57 0.84
N ARG A 93 -4.58 -11.40 0.54
CA ARG A 93 -4.68 -12.11 -0.74
C ARG A 93 -5.64 -11.38 -1.67
N SER A 94 -5.10 -10.75 -2.71
CA SER A 94 -5.91 -10.11 -3.75
C SER A 94 -6.90 -11.09 -4.41
N PRO A 95 -8.16 -10.70 -4.63
CA PRO A 95 -9.12 -11.50 -5.44
C PRO A 95 -8.66 -11.73 -6.88
N LYS A 96 -7.67 -10.95 -7.36
CA LYS A 96 -7.10 -11.07 -8.71
C LYS A 96 -5.80 -11.89 -8.73
N MET A 97 -5.37 -12.48 -7.61
CA MET A 97 -4.11 -13.22 -7.50
C MET A 97 -4.01 -14.38 -8.51
N ASP A 98 -5.14 -15.00 -8.87
CA ASP A 98 -5.17 -16.10 -9.84
C ASP A 98 -4.79 -15.67 -11.27
N ARG A 99 -4.75 -14.35 -11.53
CA ARG A 99 -4.25 -13.77 -12.79
C ARG A 99 -2.72 -13.57 -12.80
N VAL A 100 -2.07 -13.65 -11.64
CA VAL A 100 -0.61 -13.51 -11.50
C VAL A 100 0.04 -14.85 -11.77
N LEU A 101 1.06 -14.89 -12.64
CA LEU A 101 1.82 -16.11 -12.91
C LEU A 101 2.36 -16.71 -11.61
N LYS A 102 2.24 -18.03 -11.44
CA LYS A 102 2.66 -18.73 -10.21
C LYS A 102 4.12 -18.43 -9.81
N MET A 103 5.00 -18.27 -10.79
CA MET A 103 6.41 -17.93 -10.56
C MET A 103 6.63 -16.56 -9.92
N LEU A 104 5.65 -15.64 -10.04
CA LEU A 104 5.70 -14.31 -9.44
C LEU A 104 5.01 -14.26 -8.07
N GLN A 105 4.25 -15.30 -7.70
CA GLN A 105 3.63 -15.43 -6.38
C GLN A 105 4.67 -15.93 -5.37
N ILE A 106 5.64 -15.06 -5.07
CA ILE A 106 6.86 -15.40 -4.32
C ILE A 106 6.68 -15.44 -2.81
N ASP A 107 5.56 -14.94 -2.29
CA ASP A 107 5.27 -14.92 -0.85
C ASP A 107 4.01 -15.76 -0.53
N PRO A 108 4.18 -17.01 -0.04
CA PRO A 108 3.06 -17.88 0.29
C PRO A 108 2.25 -17.39 1.50
N GLU A 109 2.83 -16.52 2.33
CA GLU A 109 2.13 -15.90 3.47
C GLU A 109 1.28 -14.69 3.06
N HIS A 110 1.33 -14.27 1.80
CA HIS A 110 0.56 -13.15 1.25
C HIS A 110 0.77 -11.82 2.00
N ARG A 111 1.96 -11.58 2.56
CA ARG A 111 2.37 -10.31 3.17
C ARG A 111 2.60 -9.24 2.11
N VAL A 112 2.95 -9.65 0.88
CA VAL A 112 3.13 -8.76 -0.28
C VAL A 112 2.39 -9.27 -1.51
N THR A 113 1.98 -8.36 -2.38
CA THR A 113 1.32 -8.66 -3.66
C THR A 113 2.17 -8.12 -4.82
N PRO A 114 2.54 -8.95 -5.82
CA PRO A 114 3.22 -8.48 -7.03
C PRO A 114 2.37 -7.48 -7.83
N PHE A 115 2.98 -6.45 -8.40
CA PHE A 115 2.31 -5.41 -9.20
C PHE A 115 3.13 -4.97 -10.41
#